data_AF-A0A972GRY5-F1
#
_entry.id   AF-A0A972GRY5-F1
#
_cell.length_a   1.000
_cell.length_b   1.000
_cell.length_c   1.000
_cell.angle_alpha   90.00
_cell.angle_beta   90.00
_cell.angle_gamma   90.00
#
_symmetry.space_group_name_H-M   'P 1'
#
loop_
_entity.id
_entity.type
_entity.pdbx_description
1 polymer ?
#
loop_
_entity_poly.entity_id
_entity_poly.type
_entity_poly.pdbx_seq_one_letter_code
_entity_poly.pdbx_strand_id
1 'polypeptide(L)'
;MKKAIILILLASLTSGCVIATKDQPTIVPAAQTATQATPAAAPIANQPAEATPLPTAAPAPAEKKFIEAKVKRVIDGDTIEIIINNKEETVRMILVDTPETKKPNTPVQPFGPEASTFTKETLEGKDIKLERDVTERDQYKRLLYYVYIGDKMFNEMLLEKGLARVAVYPPDVKYVDQFREIQKNAQMAKIGIWSIENYATDKGYDESKAQKHIEEKSKQATPTPAPAVKEPAPATVTYKNCTEVKQAGKAPIHRGEPGYSSKLDRDNDGIACE
;
A
#
# COMPACT_ATOMS: atom_id res chain seq x y z
N MET A 1 -34.68 -63.55 24.69
CA MET A 1 -35.89 -62.69 24.78
C MET A 1 -35.95 -61.86 23.49
N LYS A 2 -36.37 -62.46 22.37
CA LYS A 2 -37.71 -62.41 21.75
C LYS A 2 -38.25 -60.99 21.48
N LYS A 3 -38.10 -60.59 20.18
CA LYS A 3 -39.03 -59.85 19.29
C LYS A 3 -39.33 -58.38 19.72
N ALA A 4 -39.51 -57.38 18.84
CA ALA A 4 -40.17 -57.42 17.54
C ALA A 4 -40.09 -56.03 16.82
N ILE A 5 -40.13 -56.07 15.47
CA ILE A 5 -40.89 -55.19 14.54
C ILE A 5 -40.26 -53.83 14.15
N ILE A 6 -39.84 -53.51 12.91
CA ILE A 6 -40.34 -53.66 11.52
C ILE A 6 -41.32 -52.56 11.04
N LEU A 7 -41.01 -52.02 9.83
CA LEU A 7 -41.81 -51.30 8.81
C LEU A 7 -42.28 -49.86 9.14
N ILE A 8 -41.75 -48.83 8.46
CA ILE A 8 -42.17 -48.26 7.15
C ILE A 8 -43.61 -47.71 7.16
N LEU A 9 -43.73 -46.40 6.91
CA LEU A 9 -44.82 -45.88 6.07
C LEU A 9 -44.40 -44.59 5.35
N LEU A 10 -44.35 -44.69 4.02
CA LEU A 10 -44.47 -43.59 3.07
C LEU A 10 -45.84 -42.92 3.18
N ALA A 11 -45.88 -41.60 2.98
CA ALA A 11 -46.97 -40.84 2.35
C ALA A 11 -46.62 -39.34 2.46
N SER A 12 -46.92 -38.43 1.55
CA SER A 12 -47.34 -38.42 0.14
C SER A 12 -47.46 -36.93 -0.21
N LEU A 13 -47.33 -36.64 -1.50
CA LEU A 13 -47.44 -35.34 -2.16
C LEU A 13 -48.65 -34.49 -1.70
N THR A 14 -48.43 -33.18 -1.58
CA THR A 14 -49.38 -32.13 -2.00
C THR A 14 -48.57 -31.03 -2.70
N SER A 15 -48.64 -30.97 -4.03
CA SER A 15 -49.47 -30.03 -4.79
C SER A 15 -49.20 -28.56 -4.47
N GLY A 16 -48.31 -27.96 -5.26
CA GLY A 16 -48.15 -26.51 -5.39
C GLY A 16 -47.90 -26.16 -6.85
N CYS A 17 -48.95 -26.26 -7.68
CA CYS A 17 -48.99 -25.72 -9.02
C CYS A 17 -49.77 -24.40 -8.96
N VAL A 18 -49.12 -23.26 -9.18
CA VAL A 18 -49.79 -22.09 -9.79
C VAL A 18 -48.82 -21.47 -10.79
N ILE A 19 -49.21 -21.66 -12.04
CA ILE A 19 -48.68 -21.04 -13.24
C ILE A 19 -49.41 -19.70 -13.35
N ALA A 20 -48.66 -18.60 -13.45
CA ALA A 20 -49.20 -17.33 -13.90
C ALA A 20 -48.22 -16.71 -14.90
N THR A 21 -48.24 -17.25 -16.12
CA THR A 21 -47.73 -16.59 -17.32
C THR A 21 -48.88 -15.84 -17.97
N LYS A 22 -48.76 -14.51 -18.10
CA LYS A 22 -49.22 -13.69 -19.23
C LYS A 22 -49.13 -12.22 -18.81
N ASP A 23 -48.14 -11.50 -19.34
CA ASP A 23 -48.45 -10.39 -20.21
C ASP A 23 -47.36 -10.23 -21.27
N GLN A 24 -47.84 -9.95 -22.47
CA GLN A 24 -47.22 -10.10 -23.79
C GLN A 24 -46.59 -8.75 -24.21
N PRO A 25 -46.41 -8.46 -25.51
CA PRO A 25 -45.39 -8.89 -26.47
C PRO A 25 -44.48 -7.72 -26.90
N THR A 26 -43.34 -7.98 -27.54
CA THR A 26 -43.03 -7.34 -28.85
C THR A 26 -41.74 -7.90 -29.46
N ILE A 27 -41.89 -8.74 -30.48
CA ILE A 27 -40.95 -8.82 -31.61
C ILE A 27 -41.79 -8.84 -32.89
N VAL A 28 -41.54 -7.89 -33.78
CA VAL A 28 -41.80 -7.96 -35.22
C VAL A 28 -40.83 -7.00 -35.95
N PRO A 29 -40.55 -7.19 -37.24
CA PRO A 29 -39.19 -7.23 -37.76
C PRO A 29 -38.85 -6.06 -38.69
N ALA A 30 -37.61 -6.06 -39.19
CA ALA A 30 -37.14 -5.22 -40.28
C ALA A 30 -38.04 -5.30 -41.52
N ALA A 31 -38.28 -4.16 -42.18
CA ALA A 31 -37.83 -3.87 -43.54
C ALA A 31 -38.42 -2.55 -44.10
N GLN A 32 -37.74 -2.05 -45.14
CA GLN A 32 -38.23 -1.19 -46.24
C GLN A 32 -37.98 0.32 -46.17
N THR A 33 -36.93 0.68 -46.91
CA THR A 33 -36.77 1.83 -47.79
C THR A 33 -38.07 2.28 -48.46
N ALA A 34 -38.39 3.58 -48.40
CA ALA A 34 -39.01 4.32 -49.51
C ALA A 34 -38.95 5.84 -49.27
N THR A 35 -38.41 6.51 -50.28
CA THR A 35 -38.42 7.93 -50.63
C THR A 35 -39.82 8.55 -50.54
N GLN A 36 -39.95 9.81 -50.08
CA GLN A 36 -40.60 10.90 -50.83
C GLN A 36 -40.74 12.24 -50.07
N ALA A 37 -40.41 13.29 -50.84
CA ALA A 37 -41.08 14.58 -50.97
C ALA A 37 -41.05 15.61 -49.83
N THR A 38 -40.32 16.68 -50.15
CA THR A 38 -40.35 18.06 -49.61
C THR A 38 -41.75 18.69 -49.64
N PRO A 39 -42.03 19.65 -48.74
CA PRO A 39 -42.45 20.95 -49.26
C PRO A 39 -41.77 22.16 -48.59
N ALA A 40 -41.35 23.07 -49.45
CA ALA A 40 -41.17 24.53 -49.34
C ALA A 40 -40.99 25.16 -47.94
N ALA A 41 -39.75 25.53 -47.64
CA ALA A 41 -39.42 26.55 -46.65
C ALA A 41 -39.55 27.96 -47.26
N ALA A 42 -40.21 28.85 -46.52
CA ALA A 42 -40.29 30.29 -46.75
C ALA A 42 -38.90 30.97 -46.65
N PRO A 43 -38.71 32.21 -47.16
CA PRO A 43 -37.40 32.85 -47.16
C PRO A 43 -37.07 33.35 -45.75
N ILE A 44 -36.10 32.71 -45.09
CA ILE A 44 -35.50 33.23 -43.86
C ILE A 44 -34.39 34.20 -44.27
N ALA A 45 -34.52 35.41 -43.72
CA ALA A 45 -33.67 36.56 -43.94
C ALA A 45 -32.17 36.26 -43.75
N ASN A 46 -31.35 36.93 -44.56
CA ASN A 46 -29.92 37.10 -44.33
C ASN A 46 -29.66 37.66 -42.93
N GLN A 47 -29.29 36.81 -41.98
CA GLN A 47 -28.54 37.22 -40.80
C GLN A 47 -27.05 37.18 -41.13
N PRO A 48 -26.26 38.19 -40.71
CA PRO A 48 -24.81 38.09 -40.72
C PRO A 48 -24.41 36.88 -39.87
N ALA A 49 -23.56 36.01 -40.42
CA ALA A 49 -22.96 34.93 -39.65
C ALA A 49 -22.17 35.55 -38.48
N GLU A 50 -22.71 35.45 -37.26
CA GLU A 50 -21.93 35.67 -36.06
C GLU A 50 -20.78 34.67 -36.07
N ALA A 51 -19.56 35.19 -36.15
CA ALA A 51 -18.36 34.39 -36.03
C ALA A 51 -18.40 33.70 -34.67
N THR A 52 -18.56 32.38 -34.68
CA THR A 52 -18.32 31.52 -33.50
C THR A 52 -16.95 31.90 -32.92
N PRO A 53 -16.86 32.33 -31.65
CA PRO A 53 -15.58 32.58 -31.04
C PRO A 53 -14.76 31.27 -31.07
N LEU A 54 -13.51 31.39 -31.50
CA LEU A 54 -12.52 30.31 -31.40
C LEU A 54 -12.54 29.74 -29.97
N PRO A 55 -12.33 28.42 -29.80
CA PRO A 55 -12.34 27.81 -28.48
C PRO A 55 -11.27 28.51 -27.62
N THR A 56 -11.73 29.24 -26.59
CA THR A 56 -10.88 29.81 -25.56
C THR A 56 -10.02 28.68 -25.02
N ALA A 57 -8.69 28.80 -25.18
CA ALA A 57 -7.74 27.85 -24.63
C ALA A 57 -8.08 27.61 -23.14
N ALA A 58 -8.16 26.34 -22.74
CA ALA A 58 -8.36 25.98 -21.35
C ALA A 58 -7.33 26.74 -20.48
N PRO A 59 -7.74 27.30 -19.32
CA PRO A 59 -6.82 28.03 -18.47
C PRO A 59 -5.61 27.14 -18.16
N ALA A 60 -4.41 27.70 -18.32
CA ALA A 60 -3.18 27.01 -17.96
C ALA A 60 -3.28 26.51 -16.50
N PRO A 61 -2.76 25.31 -16.17
CA PRO A 61 -2.85 24.78 -14.82
C PRO A 61 -2.28 25.79 -13.83
N ALA A 62 -3.02 26.06 -12.75
CA ALA A 62 -2.55 26.93 -11.68
C ALA A 62 -1.20 26.40 -11.16
N GLU A 63 -0.21 27.28 -11.04
CA GLU A 63 1.14 26.94 -10.60
C GLU A 63 1.11 26.30 -9.20
N LYS A 64 1.76 25.14 -9.05
CA LYS A 64 1.82 24.42 -7.77
C LYS A 64 2.63 25.25 -6.77
N LYS A 65 2.05 25.50 -5.60
CA LYS A 65 2.74 26.18 -4.49
C LYS A 65 3.35 25.15 -3.55
N PHE A 66 4.67 25.14 -3.48
CA PHE A 66 5.43 24.25 -2.60
C PHE A 66 5.97 24.97 -1.37
N ILE A 67 6.06 24.24 -0.27
CA ILE A 67 6.79 24.65 0.92
C ILE A 67 7.97 23.70 1.11
N GLU A 68 9.17 24.24 1.25
CA GLU A 68 10.38 23.45 1.49
C GLU A 68 10.46 23.02 2.96
N ALA A 69 10.88 21.78 3.19
CA ALA A 69 11.09 21.21 4.52
C ALA A 69 12.19 20.15 4.49
N LYS A 70 12.71 19.79 5.67
CA LYS A 70 13.67 18.69 5.81
C LYS A 70 13.06 17.54 6.61
N VAL A 71 13.20 16.31 6.16
CA VAL A 71 12.72 15.14 6.90
C VAL A 71 13.67 14.83 8.06
N LYS A 72 13.15 14.88 9.29
CA LYS A 72 13.87 14.56 10.51
C LYS A 72 13.93 13.05 10.72
N ARG A 73 12.78 12.38 10.68
CA ARG A 73 12.67 10.92 10.83
C ARG A 73 11.37 10.39 10.23
N VAL A 74 11.36 9.11 9.90
CA VAL A 74 10.15 8.40 9.46
C VAL A 74 9.43 7.75 10.65
N ILE A 75 8.12 8.02 10.78
CA ILE A 75 7.28 7.38 11.81
C ILE A 75 6.70 6.08 11.25
N ASP A 76 6.08 6.12 10.08
CA ASP A 76 5.55 4.95 9.37
C ASP A 76 5.57 5.21 7.85
N GLY A 77 5.08 4.29 7.03
CA GLY A 77 5.11 4.37 5.58
C GLY A 77 4.41 5.61 4.97
N ASP A 78 3.44 6.19 5.67
CA ASP A 78 2.70 7.38 5.21
C ASP A 78 2.80 8.58 6.17
N THR A 79 3.67 8.50 7.18
CA THR A 79 3.77 9.48 8.25
C THR A 79 5.25 9.80 8.55
N ILE A 80 5.60 11.08 8.46
CA ILE A 80 6.97 11.58 8.67
C ILE A 80 7.01 12.74 9.66
N GLU A 81 8.13 12.90 10.36
CA GLU A 81 8.45 14.14 11.07
C GLU A 81 9.41 14.98 10.26
N ILE A 82 9.13 16.27 10.19
CA ILE A 82 9.87 17.24 9.39
C ILE A 82 10.32 18.42 10.25
N ILE A 83 11.32 19.14 9.77
CA ILE A 83 11.67 20.48 10.22
C ILE A 83 11.23 21.45 9.13
N ILE A 84 10.32 22.35 9.50
CA ILE A 84 9.75 23.39 8.64
C ILE A 84 9.72 24.70 9.42
N ASN A 85 10.27 25.78 8.84
CA ASN A 85 10.39 27.08 9.53
C ASN A 85 11.01 26.96 10.94
N ASN A 86 12.06 26.13 11.08
CA ASN A 86 12.75 25.81 12.34
C ASN A 86 11.85 25.17 13.43
N LYS A 87 10.71 24.58 13.06
CA LYS A 87 9.82 23.84 13.96
C LYS A 87 9.69 22.40 13.53
N GLU A 88 9.54 21.51 14.51
CA GLU A 88 9.23 20.11 14.27
C GLU A 88 7.73 19.94 14.09
N GLU A 89 7.33 19.27 13.00
CA GLU A 89 5.95 19.00 12.67
C GLU A 89 5.81 17.56 12.18
N THR A 90 4.64 16.95 12.44
CA THR A 90 4.30 15.63 11.88
C THR A 90 3.42 15.82 10.66
N VAL A 91 3.77 15.17 9.55
CA VAL A 91 2.99 15.16 8.31
C VAL A 91 2.38 13.79 8.09
N ARG A 92 1.07 13.76 7.83
CA ARG A 92 0.34 12.60 7.29
C ARG A 92 0.13 12.83 5.79
N MET A 93 0.60 11.90 4.97
CA MET A 93 0.51 12.01 3.52
C MET A 93 -0.94 11.88 3.04
N ILE A 94 -1.40 12.81 2.21
CA ILE A 94 -2.80 12.79 1.72
C ILE A 94 -3.00 11.64 0.70
N LEU A 95 -4.20 11.07 0.69
CA LEU A 95 -4.69 10.07 -0.27
C LEU A 95 -4.01 8.70 -0.26
N VAL A 96 -2.98 8.47 0.55
CA VAL A 96 -2.31 7.17 0.68
C VAL A 96 -2.49 6.61 2.08
N ASP A 97 -2.61 5.30 2.21
CA ASP A 97 -2.74 4.60 3.49
C ASP A 97 -1.91 3.32 3.44
N THR A 98 -0.88 3.24 4.27
CA THR A 98 0.03 2.08 4.33
C THR A 98 -0.43 1.06 5.37
N PRO A 99 -0.11 -0.23 5.24
CA PRO A 99 -0.39 -1.21 6.28
C PRO A 99 0.23 -0.81 7.63
N GLU A 100 -0.52 -1.02 8.70
CA GLU A 100 -0.14 -0.61 10.05
C GLU A 100 0.96 -1.52 10.64
N THR A 101 1.97 -0.92 11.28
CA THR A 101 3.13 -1.64 11.84
C THR A 101 3.31 -1.49 13.34
N LYS A 102 2.71 -0.47 13.96
CA LYS A 102 3.02 -0.01 15.33
C LYS A 102 1.81 0.03 16.26
N LYS A 103 0.60 -0.27 15.76
CA LYS A 103 -0.61 -0.36 16.59
C LYS A 103 -0.42 -1.43 17.69
N PRO A 104 -0.60 -1.06 18.97
CA PRO A 104 -0.46 -1.99 20.08
C PRO A 104 -1.45 -3.16 19.98
N ASN A 105 -1.01 -4.34 20.37
CA ASN A 105 -1.82 -5.57 20.42
C ASN A 105 -2.38 -6.03 19.06
N THR A 106 -1.79 -5.59 17.94
CA THR A 106 -2.11 -6.11 16.60
C THR A 106 -0.86 -6.67 15.93
N PRO A 107 -0.97 -7.77 15.17
CA PRO A 107 0.15 -8.26 14.36
C PRO A 107 0.62 -7.19 13.36
N VAL A 108 1.92 -7.18 13.09
CA VAL A 108 2.49 -6.38 12.00
C VAL A 108 1.85 -6.82 10.69
N GLN A 109 1.24 -5.87 9.98
CA GLN A 109 0.52 -6.18 8.75
C GLN A 109 1.50 -6.42 7.57
N PRO A 110 1.19 -7.35 6.65
CA PRO A 110 1.99 -7.58 5.45
C PRO A 110 2.26 -6.29 4.66
N PHE A 111 3.48 -6.12 4.16
CA PHE A 111 3.94 -4.93 3.42
C PHE A 111 4.06 -3.63 4.24
N GLY A 112 3.67 -3.62 5.52
CA GLY A 112 3.89 -2.48 6.42
C GLY A 112 5.38 -2.18 6.63
N PRO A 113 6.21 -3.16 7.03
CA PRO A 113 7.66 -2.96 7.17
C PRO A 113 8.33 -2.50 5.87
N GLU A 114 7.88 -3.03 4.73
CA GLU A 114 8.36 -2.67 3.41
C GLU A 114 8.01 -1.21 3.06
N ALA A 115 6.79 -0.76 3.37
CA ALA A 115 6.36 0.63 3.21
C ALA A 115 7.18 1.59 4.09
N SER A 116 7.34 1.24 5.37
CA SER A 116 8.17 1.98 6.33
C SER A 116 9.64 2.08 5.87
N THR A 117 10.22 0.96 5.42
CA THR A 117 11.61 0.91 4.94
C THR A 117 11.79 1.75 3.70
N PHE A 118 10.90 1.62 2.71
CA PHE A 118 10.94 2.40 1.49
C PHE A 118 10.86 3.90 1.76
N THR A 119 10.01 4.31 2.69
CA THR A 119 9.88 5.71 3.14
C THR A 119 11.15 6.20 3.80
N LYS A 120 11.74 5.40 4.68
CA LYS A 120 13.00 5.72 5.35
C LYS A 120 14.15 5.92 4.36
N GLU A 121 14.37 4.95 3.47
CA GLU A 121 15.45 5.02 2.47
C GLU A 121 15.26 6.17 1.47
N THR A 122 14.01 6.49 1.15
CA THR A 122 13.71 7.52 0.15
C THR A 122 13.73 8.92 0.74
N LEU A 123 13.26 9.12 1.97
CA LEU A 123 12.98 10.45 2.52
C LEU A 123 13.84 10.85 3.72
N GLU A 124 14.26 9.91 4.58
CA GLU A 124 14.88 10.28 5.86
C GLU A 124 16.15 11.12 5.68
N GLY A 125 16.22 12.25 6.39
CA GLY A 125 17.34 13.19 6.32
C GLY A 125 17.38 14.07 5.08
N LYS A 126 16.44 13.92 4.13
CA LYS A 126 16.45 14.66 2.85
C LYS A 126 15.58 15.91 2.88
N ASP A 127 15.91 16.84 1.99
CA ASP A 127 15.08 18.01 1.70
C ASP A 127 13.94 17.59 0.76
N ILE A 128 12.74 18.08 1.07
CA ILE A 128 11.48 17.75 0.40
C ILE A 128 10.64 19.00 0.15
N LYS A 129 9.74 18.88 -0.82
CA LYS A 129 8.70 19.87 -1.10
C LYS A 129 7.36 19.35 -0.64
N LEU A 130 6.57 20.23 -0.04
CA LEU A 130 5.24 19.95 0.48
C LEU A 130 4.21 20.72 -0.32
N GLU A 131 3.20 20.03 -0.86
CA GLU A 131 2.06 20.64 -1.53
C GLU A 131 0.79 20.41 -0.70
N ARG A 132 0.13 21.50 -0.30
CA ARG A 132 -1.12 21.45 0.44
C ARG A 132 -2.30 21.25 -0.51
N ASP A 133 -3.33 20.57 -0.01
CA ASP A 133 -4.66 20.59 -0.61
C ASP A 133 -5.54 21.64 0.10
N VAL A 134 -6.70 21.24 0.63
CA VAL A 134 -7.66 22.14 1.28
C VAL A 134 -7.41 22.18 2.79
N THR A 135 -7.34 21.02 3.42
CA THR A 135 -7.22 20.87 4.87
C THR A 135 -5.78 21.10 5.32
N GLU A 136 -5.58 21.85 6.40
CA GLU A 136 -4.24 22.05 6.96
C GLU A 136 -3.82 20.90 7.87
N ARG A 137 -4.71 20.47 8.77
CA ARG A 137 -4.44 19.45 9.79
C ARG A 137 -5.60 18.49 9.98
N ASP A 138 -5.27 17.26 10.33
CA ASP A 138 -6.25 16.27 10.76
C ASP A 138 -6.66 16.43 12.25
N GLN A 139 -7.57 15.57 12.70
CA GLN A 139 -8.03 15.52 14.09
C GLN A 139 -6.91 15.23 15.11
N TYR A 140 -5.82 14.58 14.69
CA TYR A 140 -4.64 14.27 15.49
C TYR A 140 -3.58 15.38 15.44
N LYS A 141 -3.92 16.53 14.84
CA LYS A 141 -3.05 17.71 14.68
C LYS A 141 -1.84 17.47 13.78
N ARG A 142 -1.84 16.42 12.95
CA ARG A 142 -0.81 16.21 11.92
C ARG A 142 -1.11 17.11 10.73
N LEU A 143 -0.07 17.69 10.15
CA LEU A 143 -0.14 18.41 8.89
C LEU A 143 -0.54 17.47 7.74
N LEU A 144 -1.35 17.96 6.80
CA LEU A 144 -1.79 17.20 5.63
C LEU A 144 -1.14 17.74 4.36
N TYR A 145 -0.29 16.93 3.74
CA TYR A 145 0.45 17.32 2.52
C TYR A 145 0.66 16.16 1.54
N TYR A 146 0.76 16.50 0.26
CA TYR A 146 1.47 15.67 -0.71
C TYR A 146 2.97 15.96 -0.59
N VAL A 147 3.78 14.90 -0.59
CA VAL A 147 5.23 14.99 -0.38
C VAL A 147 5.96 14.76 -1.69
N TYR A 148 6.92 15.61 -2.00
CA TYR A 148 7.76 15.52 -3.19
C TYR A 148 9.24 15.41 -2.81
N ILE A 149 9.96 14.53 -3.50
CA ILE A 149 11.42 14.39 -3.44
C ILE A 149 11.99 14.69 -4.83
N GLY A 150 12.68 15.82 -4.97
CA GLY A 150 12.97 16.39 -6.29
C GLY A 150 11.66 16.73 -7.03
N ASP A 151 11.48 16.16 -8.22
CA ASP A 151 10.29 16.35 -9.05
C ASP A 151 9.27 15.20 -8.95
N LYS A 152 9.55 14.18 -8.13
CA LYS A 152 8.68 13.01 -7.96
C LYS A 152 7.79 13.16 -6.74
N MET A 153 6.49 12.92 -6.88
CA MET A 153 5.57 12.85 -5.75
C MET A 153 5.72 11.48 -5.06
N PHE A 154 6.15 11.49 -3.81
CA PHE A 154 6.38 10.26 -3.03
C PHE A 154 5.10 9.46 -2.79
N ASN A 155 3.95 10.13 -2.65
CA ASN A 155 2.64 9.49 -2.54
C ASN A 155 2.37 8.54 -3.73
N GLU A 156 2.67 8.98 -4.96
CA GLU A 156 2.53 8.15 -6.16
C GLU A 156 3.47 6.96 -6.12
N MET A 157 4.72 7.16 -5.69
CA MET A 157 5.72 6.09 -5.58
C MET A 157 5.29 4.97 -4.63
N LEU A 158 4.60 5.29 -3.53
CA LEU A 158 4.01 4.29 -2.63
C LEU A 158 2.95 3.44 -3.33
N LEU A 159 2.07 4.07 -4.11
CA LEU A 159 1.00 3.40 -4.86
C LEU A 159 1.56 2.55 -6.00
N GLU A 160 2.54 3.07 -6.75
CA GLU A 160 3.23 2.36 -7.85
C GLU A 160 3.89 1.06 -7.35
N LYS A 161 4.46 1.10 -6.15
CA LYS A 161 5.08 -0.08 -5.51
C LYS A 161 4.10 -0.99 -4.80
N GLY A 162 2.79 -0.69 -4.84
CA GLY A 162 1.77 -1.44 -4.13
C GLY A 162 2.01 -1.47 -2.62
N LEU A 163 2.61 -0.42 -2.04
CA LEU A 163 2.91 -0.31 -0.61
C LEU A 163 1.83 0.46 0.15
N ALA A 164 0.92 1.12 -0.56
CA ALA A 164 -0.22 1.83 -0.01
C ALA A 164 -1.47 1.60 -0.87
N ARG A 165 -2.64 1.79 -0.27
CA ARG A 165 -3.91 1.96 -0.99
C ARG A 165 -4.27 3.44 -1.08
N VAL A 166 -5.20 3.77 -1.95
CA VAL A 166 -5.85 5.08 -1.99
C VAL A 166 -6.88 5.19 -0.87
N ALA A 167 -6.76 6.24 -0.05
CA ALA A 167 -7.69 6.54 1.03
C ALA A 167 -8.21 7.98 0.92
N VAL A 168 -9.46 8.13 0.50
CA VAL A 168 -10.05 9.44 0.19
C VAL A 168 -10.79 10.01 1.40
N TYR A 169 -10.38 11.19 1.84
CA TYR A 169 -11.03 11.94 2.92
C TYR A 169 -11.32 13.38 2.42
N PRO A 170 -12.55 13.68 1.98
CA PRO A 170 -12.92 15.02 1.56
C PRO A 170 -12.68 16.05 2.69
N PRO A 171 -12.30 17.30 2.37
CA PRO A 171 -12.27 17.91 1.03
C PRO A 171 -10.99 17.65 0.22
N ASP A 172 -10.02 16.88 0.72
CA ASP A 172 -8.73 16.69 0.07
C ASP A 172 -8.79 15.63 -1.04
N VAL A 173 -9.08 16.07 -2.26
CA VAL A 173 -9.37 15.20 -3.41
C VAL A 173 -8.55 15.52 -4.66
N LYS A 174 -7.57 16.41 -4.58
CA LYS A 174 -6.84 16.98 -5.74
C LYS A 174 -6.29 15.97 -6.73
N TYR A 175 -5.79 14.82 -6.25
CA TYR A 175 -5.15 13.80 -7.10
C TYR A 175 -5.89 12.44 -7.10
N VAL A 176 -7.16 12.40 -6.68
CA VAL A 176 -7.90 11.12 -6.52
C VAL A 176 -7.94 10.31 -7.82
N ASP A 177 -8.26 10.93 -8.95
CA ASP A 177 -8.39 10.22 -10.22
C ASP A 177 -7.04 9.64 -10.69
N GLN A 178 -5.98 10.43 -10.58
CA GLN A 178 -4.62 9.99 -10.90
C GLN A 178 -4.18 8.82 -9.99
N PHE A 179 -4.39 8.94 -8.68
CA PHE A 179 -3.99 7.92 -7.72
C PHE A 179 -4.78 6.61 -7.90
N ARG A 180 -6.06 6.71 -8.27
CA ARG A 180 -6.88 5.53 -8.60
C ARG A 180 -6.37 4.79 -9.83
N GLU A 181 -5.89 5.50 -10.85
CA GLU A 181 -5.31 4.85 -12.04
C GLU A 181 -3.99 4.15 -11.69
N ILE A 182 -3.12 4.78 -10.90
CA ILE A 182 -1.88 4.14 -10.41
C ILE A 182 -2.21 2.87 -9.60
N GLN A 183 -3.18 2.97 -8.67
CA GLN A 183 -3.62 1.84 -7.87
C GLN A 183 -4.16 0.71 -8.74
N LYS A 184 -5.01 1.03 -9.73
CA LYS A 184 -5.58 0.04 -10.66
C LYS A 184 -4.48 -0.70 -11.41
N ASN A 185 -3.43 -0.01 -11.83
CA ASN A 185 -2.27 -0.66 -12.46
C ASN A 185 -1.54 -1.60 -11.49
N ALA A 186 -1.30 -1.17 -10.24
CA ALA A 186 -0.70 -2.02 -9.21
C ALA A 186 -1.59 -3.24 -8.85
N GLN A 187 -2.91 -3.08 -8.87
CA GLN A 187 -3.90 -4.14 -8.67
C GLN A 187 -3.84 -5.18 -9.79
N MET A 188 -3.88 -4.75 -11.06
CA MET A 188 -3.80 -5.65 -12.21
C MET A 188 -2.49 -6.44 -12.23
N ALA A 189 -1.39 -5.78 -11.86
CA ALA A 189 -0.07 -6.41 -11.77
C ALA A 189 0.17 -7.19 -10.46
N LYS A 190 -0.80 -7.20 -9.53
CA LYS A 190 -0.72 -7.86 -8.22
C LYS A 190 0.53 -7.47 -7.42
N ILE A 191 0.89 -6.19 -7.45
CA ILE A 191 2.09 -5.66 -6.79
C ILE A 191 1.82 -5.44 -5.29
N GLY A 192 2.76 -5.83 -4.43
CA GLY A 192 2.73 -5.51 -3.00
C GLY A 192 1.46 -6.01 -2.31
N ILE A 193 0.74 -5.10 -1.63
CA ILE A 193 -0.52 -5.38 -0.93
C ILE A 193 -1.58 -6.06 -1.83
N TRP A 194 -1.50 -5.87 -3.15
CA TRP A 194 -2.42 -6.45 -4.13
C TRP A 194 -2.10 -7.91 -4.50
N SER A 195 -0.96 -8.45 -4.02
CA SER A 195 -0.61 -9.86 -4.17
C SER A 195 -1.40 -10.79 -3.24
N ILE A 196 -1.99 -10.24 -2.18
CA ILE A 196 -2.81 -10.98 -1.22
C ILE A 196 -4.29 -10.70 -1.50
N GLU A 197 -5.02 -11.75 -1.85
CA GLU A 197 -6.43 -11.63 -2.24
C GLU A 197 -7.30 -11.07 -1.11
N ASN A 198 -8.09 -10.04 -1.41
CA ASN A 198 -8.99 -9.35 -0.48
C ASN A 198 -8.31 -8.74 0.76
N TYR A 199 -6.99 -8.56 0.75
CA TYR A 199 -6.28 -7.96 1.86
C TYR A 199 -6.45 -6.43 1.91
N ALA A 200 -6.13 -5.72 0.83
CA ALA A 200 -6.39 -4.30 0.70
C ALA A 200 -7.78 -4.06 0.09
N THR A 201 -8.61 -3.28 0.76
CA THR A 201 -10.00 -2.98 0.36
C THR A 201 -10.28 -1.48 0.37
N ASP A 202 -11.46 -1.08 -0.11
CA ASP A 202 -11.96 0.30 0.00
C ASP A 202 -12.08 0.77 1.46
N LYS A 203 -12.33 -0.16 2.38
CA LYS A 203 -12.51 0.09 3.82
C LYS A 203 -11.23 0.00 4.64
N GLY A 204 -10.08 -0.30 4.03
CA GLY A 204 -8.83 -0.52 4.74
C GLY A 204 -8.25 -1.91 4.51
N TYR A 205 -7.47 -2.39 5.49
CA TYR A 205 -6.80 -3.68 5.44
C TYR A 205 -7.58 -4.74 6.22
N ASP A 206 -7.85 -5.89 5.59
CA ASP A 206 -8.48 -7.03 6.24
C ASP A 206 -7.44 -7.80 7.08
N GLU A 207 -7.49 -7.57 8.40
CA GLU A 207 -6.59 -8.21 9.37
C GLU A 207 -6.70 -9.74 9.35
N SER A 208 -7.86 -10.31 8.99
CA SER A 208 -8.03 -11.77 8.90
C SER A 208 -7.27 -12.37 7.71
N LYS A 209 -7.20 -11.62 6.59
CA LYS A 209 -6.42 -12.02 5.41
C LYS A 209 -4.93 -11.87 5.67
N ALA A 210 -4.54 -10.80 6.36
CA ALA A 210 -3.16 -10.62 6.83
C ALA A 210 -2.69 -11.80 7.68
N GLN A 211 -3.48 -12.18 8.69
CA GLN A 211 -3.14 -13.28 9.59
C GLN A 211 -3.04 -14.62 8.85
N LYS A 212 -4.03 -14.93 7.99
CA LYS A 212 -3.97 -16.15 7.16
C LYS A 212 -2.74 -16.20 6.27
N HIS A 213 -2.39 -15.07 5.64
CA HIS A 213 -1.19 -14.99 4.80
C HIS A 213 0.08 -15.23 5.61
N ILE A 214 0.20 -14.67 6.81
CA ILE A 214 1.34 -14.89 7.71
C ILE A 214 1.41 -16.37 8.14
N GLU A 215 0.28 -16.99 8.46
CA GLU A 215 0.19 -18.42 8.81
C GLU A 215 0.56 -19.33 7.62
N GLU A 216 0.09 -19.03 6.42
CA GLU A 216 0.42 -19.78 5.21
C GLU A 216 1.90 -19.62 4.85
N LYS A 217 2.44 -18.40 4.95
CA LYS A 217 3.86 -18.11 4.70
C LYS A 217 4.77 -18.80 5.73
N SER A 218 4.35 -18.87 7.00
CA SER A 218 5.08 -19.62 8.04
C SER A 218 4.96 -21.14 7.88
N LYS A 219 3.87 -21.67 7.34
CA LYS A 219 3.71 -23.10 7.01
C LYS A 219 4.48 -23.50 5.76
N GLN A 220 4.56 -22.62 4.75
CA GLN A 220 5.39 -22.80 3.55
C GLN A 220 6.87 -22.57 3.81
N ALA A 221 7.21 -21.82 4.86
CA ALA A 221 8.51 -21.90 5.49
C ALA A 221 8.62 -23.23 6.28
N THR A 222 8.50 -24.37 5.59
CA THR A 222 9.22 -25.55 6.04
C THR A 222 10.66 -25.12 6.31
N PRO A 223 11.29 -25.52 7.42
CA PRO A 223 12.74 -25.46 7.47
C PRO A 223 13.18 -26.40 6.34
N THR A 224 13.50 -25.85 5.17
CA THR A 224 14.65 -26.37 4.46
C THR A 224 15.70 -26.47 5.56
N PRO A 225 16.20 -27.67 5.94
CA PRO A 225 17.41 -27.71 6.74
C PRO A 225 18.36 -26.85 5.93
N ALA A 226 18.73 -25.68 6.46
CA ALA A 226 19.62 -24.79 5.75
C ALA A 226 20.72 -25.70 5.19
N PRO A 227 20.92 -25.79 3.85
CA PRO A 227 22.09 -26.50 3.38
C PRO A 227 23.21 -25.81 4.10
N ALA A 228 23.83 -26.52 5.06
CA ALA A 228 24.62 -25.91 6.12
C ALA A 228 25.43 -24.81 5.47
N VAL A 229 24.98 -23.56 5.66
CA VAL A 229 25.72 -22.44 5.12
C VAL A 229 26.93 -22.55 5.99
N LYS A 230 28.01 -23.07 5.40
CA LYS A 230 29.34 -22.74 5.83
C LYS A 230 29.34 -21.23 5.74
N GLU A 231 28.93 -20.59 6.83
CA GLU A 231 29.51 -19.34 7.28
C GLU A 231 30.99 -19.51 6.94
N PRO A 232 31.56 -18.68 6.05
CA PRO A 232 32.99 -18.76 5.83
C PRO A 232 33.57 -18.67 7.24
N ALA A 233 34.19 -19.76 7.69
CA ALA A 233 34.67 -19.89 9.04
C ALA A 233 35.35 -18.56 9.38
N PRO A 234 35.05 -17.91 10.52
CA PRO A 234 35.79 -16.73 10.89
C PRO A 234 37.25 -17.12 10.75
N ALA A 235 37.99 -16.40 9.90
CA ALA A 235 39.40 -16.68 9.71
C ALA A 235 39.99 -16.88 11.10
N THR A 236 40.62 -18.05 11.33
CA THR A 236 41.03 -18.48 12.67
C THR A 236 42.18 -17.59 13.13
N VAL A 237 41.87 -16.37 13.52
CA VAL A 237 42.79 -15.42 14.12
C VAL A 237 42.98 -15.91 15.53
N THR A 238 44.09 -16.57 15.80
CA THR A 238 44.45 -17.00 17.15
C THR A 238 45.43 -16.00 17.71
N TYR A 239 45.07 -15.32 18.80
CA TYR A 239 45.99 -14.47 19.54
C TYR A 239 46.70 -15.29 20.61
N LYS A 240 48.01 -15.07 20.78
CA LYS A 240 48.81 -15.76 21.81
C LYS A 240 48.48 -15.27 23.22
N ASN A 241 48.15 -13.99 23.36
CA ASN A 241 47.83 -13.34 24.63
C ASN A 241 47.11 -11.99 24.41
N CYS A 242 46.64 -11.39 25.49
CA CYS A 242 45.90 -10.12 25.45
C CYS A 242 46.70 -8.91 24.99
N THR A 243 48.03 -8.95 25.05
CA THR A 243 48.88 -7.88 24.50
C THR A 243 48.74 -7.80 22.98
N GLU A 244 48.71 -8.95 22.31
CA GLU A 244 48.51 -9.04 20.86
C GLU A 244 47.12 -8.54 20.45
N VAL A 245 46.09 -8.87 21.25
CA VAL A 245 44.71 -8.39 21.05
C VAL A 245 44.61 -6.88 21.16
N LYS A 246 45.23 -6.28 22.20
CA LYS A 246 45.25 -4.84 22.43
C LYS A 246 46.05 -4.11 21.35
N GLN A 247 47.19 -4.67 20.90
CA GLN A 247 47.97 -4.13 19.78
C GLN A 247 47.23 -4.17 18.44
N ALA A 248 46.42 -5.21 18.22
CA ALA A 248 45.57 -5.32 17.03
C ALA A 248 44.33 -4.40 17.08
N GLY A 249 44.11 -3.68 18.18
CA GLY A 249 42.94 -2.82 18.37
C GLY A 249 41.62 -3.60 18.44
N LYS A 250 41.67 -4.85 18.91
CA LYS A 250 40.52 -5.77 18.97
C LYS A 250 40.03 -6.05 20.39
N ALA A 251 40.62 -5.45 21.41
CA ALA A 251 40.13 -5.56 22.78
C ALA A 251 38.98 -4.58 23.05
N PRO A 252 37.95 -4.96 23.83
CA PRO A 252 37.69 -6.32 24.33
C PRO A 252 37.13 -7.25 23.23
N ILE A 253 37.37 -8.58 23.35
CA ILE A 253 36.80 -9.59 22.44
C ILE A 253 35.69 -10.35 23.16
N HIS A 254 34.49 -10.44 22.57
CA HIS A 254 33.36 -11.15 23.16
C HIS A 254 33.28 -12.62 22.71
N ARG A 255 32.69 -13.47 23.57
CA ARG A 255 32.44 -14.89 23.25
C ARG A 255 31.66 -15.05 21.95
N GLY A 256 32.28 -15.71 20.97
CA GLY A 256 31.73 -15.90 19.62
C GLY A 256 32.35 -15.01 18.55
N GLU A 257 33.14 -14.00 18.93
CA GLU A 257 33.88 -13.16 18.00
C GLU A 257 35.19 -13.83 17.52
N PRO A 258 35.67 -13.51 16.30
CA PRO A 258 36.94 -14.02 15.79
C PRO A 258 38.13 -13.73 16.71
N GLY A 259 38.77 -14.79 17.19
CA GLY A 259 39.93 -14.73 18.09
C GLY A 259 39.61 -14.69 19.57
N TYR A 260 38.34 -14.86 19.95
CA TYR A 260 37.98 -15.22 21.31
C TYR A 260 38.57 -16.59 21.68
N SER A 261 39.12 -16.69 22.89
CA SER A 261 39.58 -17.95 23.47
C SER A 261 39.36 -17.87 24.99
N SER A 262 38.85 -18.94 25.59
CA SER A 262 38.70 -19.03 27.06
C SER A 262 40.03 -18.90 27.80
N LYS A 263 41.17 -19.04 27.12
CA LYS A 263 42.50 -18.77 27.69
C LYS A 263 42.80 -17.28 27.88
N LEU A 264 42.05 -16.41 27.19
CA LEU A 264 42.17 -14.95 27.20
C LEU A 264 41.09 -14.28 28.07
N ASP A 265 40.07 -15.05 28.45
CA ASP A 265 38.95 -14.68 29.32
C ASP A 265 39.25 -15.23 30.73
N ARG A 266 39.91 -14.40 31.54
CA ARG A 266 40.53 -14.84 32.81
C ARG A 266 39.49 -15.23 33.86
N ASP A 267 38.36 -14.55 33.88
CA ASP A 267 37.27 -14.76 34.84
C ASP A 267 36.08 -15.54 34.24
N ASN A 268 36.14 -15.88 32.95
CA ASN A 268 35.17 -16.68 32.20
C ASN A 268 33.78 -16.03 32.07
N ASP A 269 33.71 -14.70 32.17
CA ASP A 269 32.46 -13.95 32.09
C ASP A 269 31.94 -13.81 30.64
N GLY A 270 32.78 -14.15 29.66
CA GLY A 270 32.47 -14.03 28.23
C GLY A 270 33.14 -12.85 27.54
N ILE A 271 34.00 -12.10 28.22
CA ILE A 271 34.73 -10.94 27.71
C ILE A 271 36.24 -11.19 27.87
N ALA A 272 36.91 -11.51 26.77
CA ALA A 272 38.35 -11.70 26.77
C ALA A 272 39.11 -10.36 26.70
N CYS A 273 40.21 -10.28 27.45
CA CYS A 273 41.17 -9.18 27.41
C CYS A 273 40.62 -7.78 27.76
N GLU A 274 39.68 -7.71 28.70
CA GLU A 274 39.31 -6.46 29.41
C GLU A 274 40.52 -5.72 30.02
#